data_AF-A0A6C0NWU8-F1
#
_entry.id   AF-A0A6C0NWU8-F1
#
_cell.length_a   1.000
_cell.length_b   1.000
_cell.length_c   1.000
_cell.angle_alpha   90.00
_cell.angle_beta   90.00
_cell.angle_gamma   90.00
#
_symmetry.space_group_name_H-M   'P 1'
#
loop_
_entity.id
_entity.type
_entity.pdbx_description
1 polymer ?
#
loop_
_entity_poly.entity_id
_entity_poly.type
_entity_poly.pdbx_seq_one_letter_code
_entity_poly.pdbx_strand_id
1 'polypeptide(L)'
;MMRMVPIPLADGSTALGVEVLLPKTTLLAVTTDKGYIMCGALDVALLNDRLKDRGIIAGRAVGVKTLEELMQAPLESVTGTAEALGITVGMKGADALLLMV
;
A
#
# COMPACT_ATOMS: atom_id res chain seq x y z
N MET A 1 -5.74 -4.68 19.22
CA MET A 1 -4.30 -4.35 19.35
C MET A 1 -3.88 -3.64 18.07
N MET A 2 -3.03 -2.63 18.18
CA MET A 2 -2.42 -1.92 17.04
C MET A 2 -0.90 -1.96 17.22
N ARG A 3 -0.15 -2.16 16.12
CA ARG A 3 1.31 -2.01 16.11
C ARG A 3 1.80 -1.24 14.89
N MET A 4 2.93 -0.59 15.06
CA MET A 4 3.69 0.07 14.00
C MET A 4 5.11 -0.47 14.04
N VAL A 5 5.64 -0.88 12.88
CA VAL A 5 6.96 -1.50 12.76
C VAL A 5 7.73 -0.90 11.59
N PRO A 6 9.04 -0.62 11.73
CA PRO A 6 9.86 -0.22 10.60
C PRO A 6 10.02 -1.39 9.62
N ILE A 7 9.93 -1.11 8.33
CA ILE A 7 10.13 -2.07 7.23
C ILE A 7 11.27 -1.54 6.36
N PRO A 8 12.47 -2.15 6.45
CA PRO A 8 13.58 -1.82 5.57
C PRO A 8 13.23 -2.14 4.12
N LEU A 9 13.48 -1.19 3.21
CA LEU A 9 13.37 -1.40 1.77
C LEU A 9 14.75 -1.68 1.15
N ALA A 10 14.76 -2.24 -0.06
CA ALA A 10 15.96 -2.70 -0.74
C ALA A 10 16.94 -1.56 -1.11
N ASP A 11 16.44 -0.33 -1.26
CA ASP A 11 17.23 0.87 -1.54
C ASP A 11 17.88 1.49 -0.28
N GLY A 12 17.67 0.88 0.89
CA GLY A 12 18.16 1.37 2.18
C GLY A 12 17.24 2.37 2.87
N SER A 13 16.12 2.75 2.24
CA SER A 13 15.07 3.53 2.90
C SER A 13 14.26 2.67 3.88
N THR A 14 13.40 3.31 4.68
CA THR A 14 12.54 2.61 5.65
C THR A 14 11.10 3.06 5.48
N ALA A 15 10.22 2.11 5.18
CA ALA A 15 8.78 2.28 5.24
C ALA A 15 8.25 2.00 6.65
N LEU A 16 7.01 2.43 6.91
CA LEU A 16 6.30 2.15 8.15
C LEU A 16 5.18 1.15 7.90
N GLY A 17 5.29 -0.03 8.49
CA GLY A 17 4.21 -1.01 8.54
C GLY A 17 3.24 -0.70 9.66
N VAL A 18 1.94 -0.69 9.36
CA VAL A 18 0.85 -0.45 10.30
C VAL A 18 -0.10 -1.65 10.27
N GLU A 19 -0.35 -2.23 11.44
CA GLU A 19 -1.28 -3.35 11.59
C GLU A 19 -2.27 -3.04 12.72
N VAL A 20 -3.57 -3.18 12.40
CA VAL A 20 -4.67 -3.01 13.36
C VAL A 20 -5.53 -4.27 13.36
N LEU A 21 -5.56 -4.96 14.49
CA LEU A 21 -6.49 -6.07 14.69
C LEU A 21 -7.89 -5.52 14.95
N LEU A 22 -8.82 -5.84 14.05
CA LEU A 22 -10.23 -5.48 14.11
C LEU A 22 -11.07 -6.75 14.36
N PRO A 23 -12.33 -6.63 14.81
CA PRO A 23 -13.20 -7.79 14.92
C PRO A 23 -13.31 -8.51 13.57
N LYS A 24 -12.88 -9.78 13.55
CA LYS A 24 -12.95 -10.68 12.38
C LYS A 24 -12.05 -10.28 11.18
N THR A 25 -11.17 -9.30 11.32
CA THR A 25 -10.28 -8.87 10.22
C THR A 25 -9.02 -8.18 10.73
N THR A 26 -8.09 -7.88 9.82
CA THR A 26 -6.87 -7.13 10.11
C THR A 26 -6.68 -6.05 9.06
N LEU A 27 -6.53 -4.81 9.53
CA LEU A 27 -6.19 -3.68 8.69
C LEU A 27 -4.67 -3.62 8.57
N LEU A 28 -4.14 -3.61 7.34
CA LEU A 28 -2.71 -3.60 7.05
C LEU A 28 -2.41 -2.46 6.10
N ALA A 29 -1.40 -1.67 6.41
CA ALA A 29 -0.84 -0.68 5.49
C ALA A 29 0.68 -0.68 5.62
N VAL A 30 1.36 -0.37 4.51
CA VAL A 30 2.78 -0.02 4.51
C VAL A 30 2.89 1.33 3.82
N THR A 31 3.42 2.33 4.53
CA THR A 31 3.51 3.72 4.06
C THR A 31 4.95 4.18 3.98
N THR A 32 5.24 4.98 2.98
CA THR A 32 6.45 5.79 2.85
C THR A 32 6.09 7.26 3.13
N ASP A 33 6.98 8.18 2.76
CA ASP A 33 6.75 9.62 2.78
C ASP A 33 5.85 10.11 1.63
N LYS A 34 5.84 9.45 0.46
CA LYS A 34 5.03 9.86 -0.71
C LYS A 34 3.78 9.04 -0.95
N GLY A 35 3.75 7.78 -0.52
CA GLY A 35 2.64 6.88 -0.87
C GLY A 35 2.49 5.71 0.10
N TYR A 36 1.52 4.84 -0.18
CA TYR A 36 1.28 3.67 0.63
C TYR A 36 0.64 2.52 -0.15
N ILE A 37 0.87 1.29 0.32
CA ILE A 37 0.08 0.13 -0.06
C ILE A 37 -0.78 -0.32 1.12
N MET A 38 -1.95 -0.88 0.84
CA MET A 38 -2.89 -1.30 1.88
C MET A 38 -3.63 -2.57 1.47
N CYS A 39 -4.13 -3.32 2.45
CA CYS A 39 -4.99 -4.46 2.19
C CYS A 39 -6.33 -4.04 1.56
N GLY A 40 -7.20 -5.02 1.29
CA GLY A 40 -8.45 -4.83 0.53
C GLY A 40 -9.47 -3.86 1.12
N ALA A 41 -9.20 -3.24 2.27
CA ALA A 41 -10.00 -2.15 2.82
C ALA A 41 -9.77 -0.80 2.11
N LEU A 42 -8.73 -0.68 1.28
CA LEU A 42 -8.49 0.52 0.49
C LEU A 42 -9.48 0.64 -0.68
N ASP A 43 -10.19 1.75 -0.74
CA ASP A 43 -11.09 2.07 -1.84
C ASP A 43 -10.39 2.93 -2.90
N VAL A 44 -9.69 2.28 -3.84
CA VAL A 44 -8.96 2.95 -4.92
C VAL A 44 -9.90 3.70 -5.87
N ALA A 45 -11.13 3.21 -6.09
CA ALA A 45 -12.10 3.88 -6.94
C ALA A 45 -12.52 5.22 -6.33
N LEU A 46 -12.80 5.25 -5.01
CA LEU A 46 -13.07 6.50 -4.31
C LEU A 46 -11.90 7.49 -4.45
N LEU A 47 -10.65 7.02 -4.31
CA LEU A 47 -9.47 7.89 -4.46
C LEU A 47 -9.37 8.48 -5.87
N ASN A 48 -9.61 7.68 -6.90
CA ASN A 48 -9.52 8.10 -8.30
C ASN A 48 -10.70 8.95 -8.76
N ASP A 49 -11.91 8.72 -8.24
CA ASP A 49 -13.14 9.36 -8.72
C ASP A 49 -13.51 10.60 -7.92
N ARG A 50 -13.42 10.52 -6.59
CA ARG A 50 -13.92 11.56 -5.68
C ARG A 50 -12.81 12.42 -5.07
N LEU A 51 -11.60 11.88 -4.95
CA LEU A 51 -10.46 12.53 -4.28
C LEU A 51 -9.26 12.71 -5.21
N LYS A 52 -9.50 12.73 -6.52
CA LYS A 52 -8.47 12.76 -7.57
C LYS A 52 -7.50 13.94 -7.43
N ASP A 53 -8.04 15.09 -7.02
CA ASP A 53 -7.33 16.35 -6.81
C ASP A 53 -6.22 16.26 -5.74
N ARG A 54 -6.31 15.27 -4.85
CA ARG A 54 -5.29 15.04 -3.80
C ARG A 54 -4.00 14.41 -4.32
N GLY A 55 -4.00 13.83 -5.52
CA GLY A 55 -2.82 13.17 -6.09
C GLY A 55 -2.29 12.04 -5.20
N ILE A 56 -3.17 11.28 -4.55
CA ILE A 56 -2.76 10.19 -3.66
C ILE A 56 -2.06 9.10 -4.48
N ILE A 57 -0.89 8.67 -4.01
CA ILE A 57 -0.13 7.55 -4.56
C ILE A 57 -0.43 6.33 -3.68
N ALA A 58 -1.28 5.44 -4.16
CA ALA A 58 -1.65 4.25 -3.41
C ALA A 58 -1.88 3.00 -4.25
N GLY A 59 -1.64 1.85 -3.62
CA GLY A 59 -1.92 0.52 -4.16
C GLY A 59 -2.70 -0.35 -3.20
N ARG A 60 -3.59 -1.19 -3.73
CA ARG A 60 -4.40 -2.15 -2.97
C ARG A 60 -3.95 -3.57 -3.28
N ALA A 61 -3.77 -4.39 -2.25
CA ALA A 61 -3.64 -5.83 -2.38
C ALA A 61 -4.79 -6.55 -1.66
N VAL A 62 -5.21 -7.70 -2.20
CA VAL A 62 -6.30 -8.51 -1.63
C VAL A 62 -5.80 -9.89 -1.20
N GLY A 63 -6.52 -10.53 -0.28
CA GLY A 63 -6.17 -11.87 0.21
C GLY A 63 -5.02 -11.92 1.22
N VAL A 64 -4.51 -10.76 1.66
CA VAL A 64 -3.38 -10.64 2.59
C VAL A 64 -3.84 -10.50 4.05
N LYS A 65 -3.09 -11.10 4.97
CA LYS A 65 -3.34 -11.14 6.42
C LYS A 65 -2.16 -10.67 7.26
N THR A 66 -0.98 -10.50 6.65
CA THR A 66 0.22 -9.99 7.33
C THR A 66 0.88 -8.89 6.50
N LEU A 67 1.73 -8.09 7.15
CA LEU A 67 2.54 -7.08 6.46
C LEU A 67 3.46 -7.71 5.41
N GLU A 68 4.02 -8.89 5.69
CA GLU A 68 4.86 -9.63 4.74
C GLU A 68 4.06 -10.07 3.50
N GLU A 69 2.85 -10.61 3.69
CA GLU A 69 1.96 -10.94 2.58
C GLU A 69 1.59 -9.70 1.77
N LEU A 70 1.32 -8.55 2.40
CA LEU A 70 1.06 -7.28 1.72
C LEU A 70 2.26 -6.82 0.87
N MET A 71 3.49 -7.00 1.37
CA MET A 71 4.72 -6.68 0.64
C MET A 71 4.96 -7.60 -0.58
N GLN A 72 4.56 -8.88 -0.49
CA GLN A 72 4.80 -9.86 -1.56
C GLN A 72 3.64 -9.99 -2.54
N ALA A 73 2.43 -9.58 -2.17
CA ALA A 73 1.26 -9.70 -3.00
C ALA A 73 1.32 -8.77 -4.23
N PRO A 74 0.76 -9.20 -5.37
CA PRO A 74 0.51 -8.31 -6.49
C PRO A 74 -0.57 -7.28 -6.12
N LEU A 75 -0.36 -6.03 -6.54
CA LEU A 75 -1.37 -4.98 -6.42
C LEU A 75 -2.56 -5.32 -7.34
N GLU A 76 -3.74 -5.42 -6.75
CA GLU A 76 -5.00 -5.66 -7.46
C GLU A 76 -5.50 -4.39 -8.14
N SER A 77 -5.32 -3.24 -7.50
CA SER A 77 -5.66 -1.93 -8.06
C SER A 77 -4.71 -0.84 -7.56
N VAL A 78 -4.55 0.22 -8.35
CA VAL A 78 -3.65 1.34 -8.09
C VAL A 78 -4.33 2.66 -8.43
N THR A 79 -3.95 3.73 -7.71
CA THR A 79 -4.40 5.08 -8.05
C THR A 79 -3.80 5.55 -9.38
N GLY A 80 -4.48 6.41 -10.13
CA GLY A 80 -3.96 6.96 -11.38
C GLY A 80 -2.65 7.75 -11.20
N THR A 81 -2.46 8.39 -10.03
CA THR A 81 -1.19 9.05 -9.69
C THR A 81 -0.05 8.05 -9.54
N ALA A 82 -0.31 6.88 -8.98
CA ALA A 82 0.67 5.80 -8.87
C ALA A 82 1.03 5.23 -10.26
N GLU A 83 0.05 5.06 -11.15
CA GLU A 83 0.30 4.65 -12.54
C GLU A 83 1.24 5.61 -13.28
N ALA A 84 1.07 6.92 -13.07
CA ALA A 84 1.95 7.94 -13.65
C ALA A 84 3.40 7.85 -13.15
N LEU A 85 3.64 7.21 -12.00
CA LEU A 85 4.98 6.92 -11.45
C LEU A 85 5.52 5.55 -11.89
N GLY A 86 4.79 4.83 -12.75
CA GLY A 86 5.16 3.49 -13.23
C GLY A 86 4.72 2.34 -12.34
N ILE A 87 3.90 2.60 -11.30
CA ILE A 87 3.33 1.54 -10.45
C ILE A 87 2.09 0.97 -11.14
N THR A 88 2.10 -0.30 -11.49
CA THR A 88 1.03 -0.93 -12.28
C THR A 88 0.29 -2.01 -11.50
N VAL A 89 -0.94 -2.33 -11.92
CA VAL A 89 -1.65 -3.53 -11.49
C VAL A 89 -0.77 -4.77 -11.74
N GLY A 90 -0.73 -5.70 -10.79
CA GLY A 90 0.11 -6.87 -10.81
C GLY A 90 1.52 -6.66 -10.25
N MET A 91 1.97 -5.42 -10.04
CA MET A 91 3.27 -5.12 -9.44
C MET A 91 3.34 -5.64 -8.00
N LYS A 92 4.48 -6.20 -7.60
CA LYS A 92 4.72 -6.66 -6.22
C LYS A 92 4.73 -5.45 -5.27
N GLY A 93 4.04 -5.55 -4.13
CA GLY A 93 3.93 -4.45 -3.16
C GLY A 93 5.27 -3.81 -2.75
N ALA A 94 6.28 -4.64 -2.50
CA ALA A 94 7.63 -4.18 -2.15
C ALA A 94 8.30 -3.37 -3.28
N ASP A 95 8.06 -3.75 -4.54
CA ASP A 95 8.63 -3.04 -5.69
C ASP A 95 7.89 -1.72 -5.92
N ALA A 96 6.57 -1.68 -5.68
CA ALA A 96 5.80 -0.45 -5.73
C ALA A 96 6.24 0.56 -4.68
N LEU A 97 6.56 0.11 -3.46
CA LEU A 97 7.02 0.99 -2.37
C LEU A 97 8.36 1.67 -2.69
N LEU A 98 9.25 1.03 -3.46
CA LEU A 98 10.49 1.64 -3.93
C LEU A 98 10.26 2.84 -4.87
N LEU A 99 9.09 2.90 -5.53
CA LEU A 99 8.69 4.02 -6.36
C LEU A 99 7.93 5.11 -5.57
N MET A 100 7.70 4.87 -4.27
CA MET A 100 6.98 5.77 -3.35
C MET A 100 7.93 6.45 -2.34
N VAL A 101 9.25 6.34 -2.51
CA VAL A 101 10.27 7.02 -1.67
C VAL A 101 10.75 8.30 -2.35
#